data_AF-V7I281-F1
#
_entry.id   AF-V7I281-F1
#
_cell.length_a   1.000
_cell.length_b   1.000
_cell.length_c   1.000
_cell.angle_alpha   90.00
_cell.angle_beta   90.00
_cell.angle_gamma   90.00
#
_symmetry.space_group_name_H-M   'P 1'
#
loop_
_entity.id
_entity.type
_entity.pdbx_description
1 polymer ?
#
loop_
_entity_poly.entity_id
_entity_poly.type
_entity_poly.pdbx_seq_one_letter_code
_entity_poly.pdbx_strand_id
1 'polypeptide(L)'
;MHISELLHDIVPYAIYPLELMGIVIILLSSLKGFYMYVKGIINRHVPDHLIKLDFARGLGVALEFLLASELLKTIVIGTLDELLILVIVMALRIVFTFILHWEIKEGSSNGAS
;
A
#
# COMPACT_ATOMS: atom_id res chain seq x y z
N MET A 1 -2.15 -16.78 33.87
CA MET A 1 -1.35 -15.89 33.00
C MET A 1 -2.32 -15.32 31.98
N HIS A 2 -2.66 -14.04 32.09
CA HIS A 2 -3.75 -13.42 31.34
C HIS A 2 -3.32 -13.22 29.88
N ILE A 3 -4.20 -13.58 28.93
CA ILE A 3 -3.98 -13.54 27.48
C ILE A 3 -3.54 -12.14 27.01
N SER A 4 -3.93 -11.10 27.75
CA SER A 4 -3.55 -9.70 27.55
C SER A 4 -2.05 -9.42 27.68
N GLU A 5 -1.34 -10.07 28.61
CA GLU A 5 0.11 -9.85 28.79
C GLU A 5 0.92 -10.49 27.66
N LEU A 6 0.50 -11.67 27.19
CA LEU A 6 1.17 -12.36 26.09
C LEU A 6 1.05 -11.60 24.76
N LEU A 7 -0.10 -10.98 24.50
CA LEU A 7 -0.30 -10.15 23.32
C LEU A 7 0.58 -8.89 23.35
N HIS A 8 0.67 -8.25 24.52
CA HIS A 8 1.45 -7.04 24.69
C HIS A 8 2.95 -7.28 24.45
N ASP A 9 3.46 -8.46 24.81
CA ASP A 9 4.86 -8.79 24.60
C ASP A 9 5.17 -9.29 23.19
N ILE A 10 4.28 -10.06 22.56
CA ILE A 10 4.55 -10.71 21.26
C ILE A 10 4.29 -9.80 20.06
N VAL A 11 3.21 -9.03 20.09
CA VAL A 11 2.75 -8.25 18.93
C VAL A 11 3.76 -7.16 18.49
N PRO A 12 4.49 -6.47 19.39
CA PRO A 12 5.57 -5.55 18.99
C PRO A 12 6.62 -6.19 18.09
N TYR A 13 6.98 -7.46 18.33
CA TYR A 13 7.94 -8.18 17.49
C TYR A 13 7.42 -8.45 16.08
N ALA A 14 6.10 -8.50 15.88
CA ALA A 14 5.48 -8.65 14.56
C ALA A 14 5.33 -7.30 13.83
N ILE A 15 5.16 -6.18 14.55
CA ILE A 15 4.98 -4.85 13.96
C ILE A 15 6.21 -4.39 13.18
N TYR A 16 7.40 -4.49 13.76
CA TYR A 16 8.64 -4.00 13.13
C TYR A 16 8.96 -4.67 11.78
N PRO A 17 8.89 -6.00 11.60
CA PRO A 17 9.14 -6.61 10.31
C PRO A 17 8.07 -6.22 9.27
N LEU A 18 6.81 -6.05 9.67
CA LEU A 18 5.73 -5.57 8.79
C LEU A 18 6.04 -4.16 8.24
N GLU A 19 6.44 -3.23 9.12
CA GLU A 19 6.85 -1.88 8.70
C GLU A 19 8.07 -1.93 7.77
N LEU A 20 9.06 -2.74 8.12
CA LEU A 20 10.28 -2.88 7.34
C LEU A 20 9.98 -3.37 5.92
N MET A 21 9.09 -4.37 5.78
CA MET A 21 8.65 -4.86 4.47
C MET A 21 7.98 -3.76 3.65
N GLY A 22 7.06 -3.01 4.25
CA GLY A 22 6.41 -1.88 3.59
C GLY A 22 7.41 -0.82 3.12
N ILE A 23 8.32 -0.40 4.00
CA ILE A 23 9.35 0.60 3.69
C ILE A 23 10.28 0.11 2.56
N VAL A 24 10.75 -1.15 2.63
CA VAL A 24 11.63 -1.73 1.61
C VAL A 24 10.94 -1.76 0.25
N ILE A 25 9.69 -2.19 0.19
CA ILE A 25 8.94 -2.25 -1.08
C ILE A 25 8.70 -0.83 -1.64
N ILE A 26 8.33 0.15 -0.81
CA ILE A 26 8.21 1.56 -1.24
C ILE A 26 9.51 2.05 -1.84
N LEU A 27 10.65 1.82 -1.17
CA LEU A 27 11.95 2.28 -1.63
C LEU A 27 12.34 1.64 -2.97
N LEU A 28 12.21 0.32 -3.10
CA LEU A 28 12.55 -0.40 -4.33
C LEU A 28 11.66 0.00 -5.50
N SER A 29 10.34 0.08 -5.28
CA SER A 29 9.38 0.50 -6.30
C SER A 29 9.58 1.95 -6.72
N SER A 30 9.83 2.85 -5.77
CA SER A 30 10.10 4.27 -6.04
C SER A 30 11.40 4.46 -6.81
N LEU A 31 12.47 3.76 -6.41
CA LEU A 31 13.75 3.86 -7.09
C LEU A 31 13.68 3.31 -8.52
N LYS A 32 13.04 2.14 -8.72
CA LYS A 32 12.81 1.55 -10.04
C LYS A 32 11.96 2.48 -10.92
N GLY A 33 10.85 2.98 -10.38
CA GLY A 33 9.94 3.88 -11.10
C GLY A 33 10.63 5.18 -11.50
N PHE A 34 11.38 5.79 -10.58
CA PHE A 34 12.13 7.02 -10.84
C PHE A 34 13.24 6.83 -11.88
N TYR A 35 14.02 5.76 -11.75
CA TYR A 35 15.07 5.44 -12.73
C TYR A 35 14.49 5.26 -14.14
N MET A 36 13.39 4.54 -14.26
CA MET A 36 12.73 4.33 -15.55
C MET A 36 12.07 5.60 -16.09
N TYR A 37 11.50 6.44 -15.24
CA TYR A 37 10.95 7.74 -15.63
C TYR A 37 12.02 8.67 -16.21
N VAL A 38 13.15 8.82 -15.51
CA VAL A 38 14.29 9.64 -15.98
C VAL A 38 14.85 9.08 -17.30
N LYS A 39 14.99 7.75 -17.41
CA LYS A 39 15.43 7.12 -18.66
C LYS A 39 14.41 7.29 -19.80
N GLY A 40 13.12 7.26 -19.51
CA GLY A 40 12.04 7.48 -20.47
C GLY A 40 12.07 8.89 -21.07
N ILE A 41 12.34 9.90 -20.23
CA ILE A 41 12.53 11.30 -20.67
C ILE A 41 13.70 11.42 -21.66
N ILE A 42 14.80 10.69 -21.42
CA ILE A 42 16.01 10.77 -22.25
C ILE A 42 15.88 9.94 -23.55
N ASN A 43 15.27 8.75 -23.49
CA ASN A 43 15.29 7.77 -24.60
C ASN A 43 13.97 7.63 -25.39
N ARG A 44 12.88 8.32 -25.02
CA ARG A 44 11.62 8.44 -25.80
C ARG A 44 10.98 7.14 -26.34
N HIS A 45 11.30 5.99 -25.77
CA HIS A 45 10.91 4.65 -26.28
C HIS A 45 10.27 3.74 -25.23
N VAL A 46 10.10 4.18 -23.98
CA VAL A 46 9.54 3.32 -22.92
C VAL A 46 8.05 3.64 -22.75
N PRO A 47 7.15 2.65 -22.84
CA PRO A 47 5.73 2.89 -22.61
C PRO A 47 5.48 3.21 -21.13
N ASP A 48 5.21 4.49 -20.85
CA ASP A 48 4.99 5.03 -19.50
C ASP A 48 3.93 4.28 -18.68
N HIS A 49 2.95 3.66 -19.36
CA HIS A 49 1.85 2.94 -18.71
C HIS A 49 2.35 1.72 -17.91
N LEU A 50 3.35 0.99 -18.42
CA LEU A 50 3.87 -0.21 -17.74
C LEU A 50 4.66 0.18 -16.49
N ILE A 51 5.43 1.26 -16.55
CA ILE A 51 6.21 1.76 -15.40
C ILE A 51 5.27 2.26 -14.30
N LYS A 52 4.25 3.04 -14.68
CA LYS A 52 3.26 3.56 -13.73
C LYS A 52 2.46 2.43 -13.07
N LEU A 53 2.06 1.41 -13.83
CA LEU A 53 1.32 0.27 -13.30
C LEU A 53 2.17 -0.56 -12.32
N ASP A 54 3.42 -0.86 -12.67
CA ASP A 54 4.36 -1.56 -11.78
C ASP A 54 4.60 -0.78 -10.48
N PHE A 55 4.78 0.54 -10.59
CA PHE A 55 4.97 1.41 -9.43
C PHE A 55 3.72 1.46 -8.54
N ALA A 56 2.53 1.64 -9.12
CA ALA A 56 1.27 1.65 -8.38
C ALA A 56 1.00 0.31 -7.68
N ARG A 57 1.32 -0.81 -8.33
CA ARG A 57 1.19 -2.14 -7.73
C ARG A 57 2.15 -2.33 -6.56
N GLY A 58 3.42 -1.93 -6.72
CA GLY A 58 4.42 -2.00 -5.65
C GLY A 58 4.04 -1.15 -4.44
N LEU A 59 3.56 0.07 -4.69
CA LEU A 59 2.98 0.93 -3.66
C LEU A 59 1.79 0.26 -2.96
N GLY A 60 0.84 -0.31 -3.70
CA GLY A 60 -0.32 -0.99 -3.13
C GLY A 60 0.08 -2.07 -2.12
N VAL A 61 1.00 -2.96 -2.51
CA VAL A 61 1.49 -4.03 -1.63
C VAL A 61 2.20 -3.48 -0.39
N ALA A 62 3.04 -2.46 -0.54
CA ALA A 62 3.72 -1.86 0.60
C ALA A 62 2.76 -1.20 1.59
N LEU A 63 1.70 -0.58 1.07
CA LEU A 63 0.69 0.07 1.87
C LEU A 63 -0.14 -0.93 2.67
N GLU A 64 -0.41 -2.12 2.13
CA GLU A 64 -1.06 -3.20 2.87
C GLU A 64 -0.21 -3.65 4.07
N PHE A 65 1.11 -3.77 3.91
CA PHE A 65 2.00 -4.12 5.03
C PHE A 65 2.05 -3.05 6.12
N LEU A 66 2.13 -1.77 5.73
CA LEU A 66 2.09 -0.65 6.69
C LEU A 66 0.74 -0.58 7.42
N LEU A 67 -0.35 -0.83 6.71
CA LEU A 67 -1.69 -0.88 7.28
C LEU A 67 -1.84 -2.04 8.27
N ALA A 68 -1.28 -3.21 7.96
CA ALA A 68 -1.26 -4.34 8.88
C ALA A 68 -0.44 -4.06 10.15
N SER A 69 0.71 -3.39 10.05
CA SER A 69 1.46 -2.96 11.26
C SER A 69 0.70 -1.93 12.09
N GLU A 70 0.00 -0.99 11.44
CA GLU A 70 -0.79 0.02 12.14
C GLU A 70 -1.97 -0.61 12.89
N LEU A 71 -2.66 -1.56 12.24
CA LEU A 71 -3.73 -2.35 12.86
C LEU A 71 -3.23 -3.11 14.10
N LEU A 72 -2.08 -3.78 13.99
CA LEU A 72 -1.49 -4.51 15.12
C LEU A 72 -1.19 -3.59 16.31
N LYS A 73 -0.68 -2.37 16.08
CA LYS A 73 -0.44 -1.39 17.16
C LYS A 73 -1.74 -0.99 17.86
N THR A 74 -2.78 -0.68 17.09
CA THR A 74 -4.07 -0.24 17.67
C THR A 74 -4.76 -1.36 18.45
N ILE A 75 -4.62 -2.62 18.02
CA ILE A 75 -5.13 -3.79 18.76
C ILE A 75 -4.45 -3.94 20.13
N VAL A 76 -3.15 -3.60 20.23
CA VAL A 76 -2.38 -3.73 21.48
C VAL A 76 -2.62 -2.57 22.43
N ILE A 77 -2.71 -1.33 21.93
CA ILE A 77 -2.82 -0.11 22.74
C ILE A 77 -4.26 0.13 23.24
N GLY A 78 -5.26 -0.29 22.47
CA GLY A 78 -6.61 -0.58 22.94
C GLY A 78 -7.45 0.55 23.55
N THR A 79 -8.06 1.39 22.69
CA THR A 79 -9.49 1.76 22.85
C THR A 79 -10.23 1.47 21.53
N LEU A 80 -11.43 0.87 21.60
CA LEU A 80 -12.19 0.43 20.42
C LEU A 80 -12.57 1.58 19.48
N ASP A 81 -12.63 2.81 20.00
CA ASP A 81 -13.00 4.01 19.24
C ASP A 81 -11.88 4.44 18.27
N GLU A 82 -10.60 4.33 18.67
CA GLU A 82 -9.46 4.62 17.79
C GLU A 82 -9.31 3.56 16.69
N LEU A 83 -9.61 2.30 17.03
CA LEU A 83 -9.58 1.17 16.08
C LEU A 83 -10.63 1.33 14.97
N LEU A 84 -11.82 1.85 15.31
CA LEU A 84 -12.91 2.06 14.36
C LEU A 84 -12.53 3.07 13.26
N ILE A 85 -11.90 4.20 13.64
CA ILE A 85 -11.50 5.25 12.70
C ILE A 85 -10.44 4.74 11.72
N LEU A 86 -9.46 3.97 12.21
CA LEU A 86 -8.40 3.41 11.35
C LEU A 86 -8.97 2.45 10.30
N VAL A 87 -9.89 1.57 10.70
CA VAL A 87 -10.55 0.62 9.78
C VAL A 87 -11.38 1.36 8.73
N ILE A 88 -12.07 2.45 9.11
CA ILE A 88 -12.85 3.28 8.17
C ILE A 88 -11.92 3.94 7.14
N VAL A 89 -10.81 4.57 7.57
CA VAL A 89 -9.84 5.21 6.66
C VAL A 89 -9.21 4.19 5.71
N MET A 90 -8.88 3.00 6.20
CA MET A 90 -8.37 1.91 5.37
C MET A 90 -9.39 1.44 4.33
N ALA A 91 -10.65 1.23 4.73
CA ALA A 91 -11.72 0.82 3.82
C ALA A 91 -11.95 1.86 2.72
N LEU A 92 -11.99 3.15 3.08
CA LEU A 92 -12.10 4.25 2.13
C LEU A 92 -10.94 4.26 1.12
N ARG A 93 -9.72 4.01 1.58
CA ARG A 93 -8.52 3.92 0.73
C ARG A 93 -8.68 2.83 -0.34
N ILE A 94 -9.15 1.66 0.05
CA ILE A 94 -9.38 0.52 -0.85
C ILE A 94 -10.44 0.92 -1.87
N VAL A 95 -11.58 1.43 -1.43
CA VAL A 95 -12.69 1.84 -2.30
C VAL A 95 -12.24 2.87 -3.33
N PHE A 96 -11.55 3.95 -2.94
CA PHE A 96 -11.06 4.96 -3.89
C PHE A 96 -10.07 4.39 -4.90
N THR A 97 -9.17 3.52 -4.46
CA THR A 97 -8.18 2.88 -5.34
C THR A 97 -8.85 1.98 -6.37
N PHE A 98 -9.88 1.24 -5.97
CA PHE A 98 -10.66 0.36 -6.86
C PHE A 98 -11.51 1.16 -7.86
N ILE A 99 -12.17 2.23 -7.42
CA ILE A 99 -12.97 3.11 -8.30
C ILE A 99 -12.09 3.68 -9.43
N LEU A 100 -10.92 4.20 -9.09
CA LEU A 100 -9.97 4.73 -10.08
C LEU A 100 -9.48 3.63 -11.04
N HIS A 101 -9.28 2.40 -10.56
CA HIS A 101 -8.88 1.28 -11.42
C HIS A 101 -9.97 0.90 -12.45
N TRP A 102 -11.25 0.98 -12.06
CA TRP A 102 -12.37 0.72 -12.96
C TRP A 102 -12.55 1.83 -14.01
N GLU A 103 -12.44 3.10 -13.62
CA GLU A 103 -12.49 4.23 -14.56
C GLU A 103 -11.42 4.11 -15.66
N ILE A 104 -10.19 3.78 -15.27
CA ILE A 104 -9.08 3.62 -16.22
C ILE A 104 -9.32 2.45 -17.21
N LYS A 105 -10.02 1.39 -16.77
CA LYS A 105 -10.33 0.23 -17.61
C LYS A 105 -11.46 0.52 -18.61
N GLU A 106 -12.47 1.28 -18.22
CA GLU A 106 -13.62 1.60 -19.08
C GLU A 106 -13.32 2.68 -20.12
N GLY A 107 -12.44 3.64 -19.79
CA GLY A 107 -12.01 4.70 -20.72
C GLY A 107 -11.27 4.21 -21.97
N SER A 108 -10.75 2.97 -21.99
CA SER A 108 -10.07 2.38 -23.15
C SER A 108 -10.95 1.51 -24.05
N SER A 109 -12.19 1.18 -23.66
CA SER A 109 -13.05 0.27 -24.45
C SER A 109 -14.05 0.98 -25.38
N ASN A 110 -14.33 2.28 -25.18
CA ASN A 110 -15.31 3.03 -25.99
C ASN A 110 -14.68 3.76 -27.20
N GLY A 111 -13.41 3.49 -27.54
CA GLY A 111 -12.72 4.09 -28.68
C GLY A 111 -12.65 3.22 -29.95
N ALA A 112 -13.23 2.02 -29.95
CA ALA A 112 -13.29 1.14 -31.13
C ALA A 112 -14.74 1.07 -31.64
N SER A 113 -15.20 2.18 -32.24
CA SER A 113 -16.28 2.18 -33.22
C SER A 113 -15.69 2.10 -34.63
#